data_AF-A0A358JVZ2-F1
#
_entry.id   AF-A0A358JVZ2-F1
#
_cell.length_a   1.000
_cell.length_b   1.000
_cell.length_c   1.000
_cell.angle_alpha   90.00
_cell.angle_beta   90.00
_cell.angle_gamma   90.00
#
_symmetry.space_group_name_H-M   'P 1'
#
loop_
_entity.id
_entity.type
_entity.pdbx_description
1 polymer ?
#
loop_
_entity_poly.entity_id
_entity_poly.type
_entity_poly.pdbx_seq_one_letter_code
_entity_poly.pdbx_strand_id
1 'polypeptide(L)'
;MIFANGDKIITYQEDASVIKNIKAQFDKDKLNIDNPHIGEVVFTKNTVSFYYDPIEVMENENTIEPASYIISIVKPLLDSVSGGK
;
A
#
# COMPACT_ATOMS: atom_id res chain seq x y z
N MET A 1 0.53 10.63 4.29
CA MET A 1 1.88 10.58 3.64
C MET A 1 2.22 9.16 3.23
N ILE A 2 2.73 8.92 2.02
CA ILE A 2 3.21 7.60 1.55
C ILE A 2 4.73 7.62 1.35
N PHE A 3 5.42 6.58 1.79
CA PHE A 3 6.89 6.49 1.70
C PHE A 3 7.38 5.04 1.75
N ALA A 4 8.58 4.81 1.21
CA ALA A 4 9.30 3.54 1.38
C ALA A 4 9.86 3.43 2.79
N ASN A 5 9.65 2.29 3.44
CA ASN A 5 10.12 1.97 4.78
C ASN A 5 11.10 0.79 4.70
N GLY A 6 12.36 1.11 4.40
CA GLY A 6 13.34 0.11 3.96
C GLY A 6 13.04 -0.40 2.54
N ASP A 7 13.59 -1.57 2.21
CA ASP A 7 13.61 -2.05 0.82
C ASP A 7 12.38 -2.86 0.41
N LYS A 8 11.59 -3.33 1.37
CA LYS A 8 10.51 -4.31 1.14
C LYS A 8 9.12 -3.85 1.57
N ILE A 9 9.00 -2.60 2.04
CA ILE A 9 7.76 -2.12 2.66
C ILE A 9 7.44 -0.72 2.14
N ILE A 10 6.20 -0.52 1.68
CA ILE A 10 5.62 0.81 1.46
C ILE A 10 4.67 1.12 2.61
N THR A 11 4.83 2.27 3.25
CA THR A 11 3.99 2.68 4.37
C THR A 11 3.20 3.94 4.02
N TYR A 12 1.90 3.90 4.30
CA TYR A 12 1.02 5.05 4.27
C TYR A 12 0.65 5.42 5.70
N GLN A 13 0.94 6.67 6.10
CA GLN A 13 0.65 7.23 7.41
C GLN A 13 -0.39 8.33 7.30
N GLU A 14 -1.45 8.23 8.11
CA GLU A 14 -2.52 9.23 8.21
C GLU A 14 -3.16 9.26 9.61
N ASP A 15 -4.14 10.15 9.77
CA ASP A 15 -5.00 10.19 10.94
C ASP A 15 -5.67 8.83 11.23
N ALA A 16 -5.82 8.53 12.52
CA ALA A 16 -6.34 7.24 12.96
C ALA A 16 -7.77 6.95 12.46
N SER A 17 -8.58 7.99 12.26
CA SER A 17 -9.91 7.87 11.66
C SER A 17 -9.85 7.40 10.21
N VAL A 18 -8.90 7.92 9.43
CA VAL A 18 -8.68 7.54 8.02
C VAL A 18 -8.18 6.10 7.94
N ILE A 19 -7.17 5.73 8.72
CA ILE A 19 -6.63 4.36 8.76
C ILE A 19 -7.69 3.35 9.20
N LYS A 20 -8.53 3.70 10.19
CA LYS A 20 -9.66 2.87 10.61
C LYS A 20 -10.68 2.67 9.48
N ASN A 21 -10.95 3.72 8.69
CA ASN A 21 -11.82 3.60 7.52
C ASN A 21 -11.21 2.70 6.45
N ILE A 22 -9.92 2.89 6.12
CA ILE A 22 -9.19 2.04 5.16
C ILE A 22 -9.27 0.57 5.59
N LYS A 23 -8.94 0.29 6.86
CA LYS A 23 -9.03 -1.07 7.41
C LYS A 23 -10.44 -1.65 7.28
N ALA A 24 -11.47 -0.86 7.60
CA ALA A 24 -12.85 -1.31 7.48
C ALA A 24 -13.30 -1.58 6.04
N GLN A 25 -12.71 -0.90 5.04
CA GLN A 25 -12.96 -1.18 3.63
C GLN A 25 -12.16 -2.40 3.16
N PHE A 26 -10.91 -2.55 3.63
CA PHE A 26 -10.07 -3.72 3.38
C PHE A 26 -10.69 -5.00 3.93
N ASP A 27 -11.12 -5.00 5.20
CA ASP A 27 -11.79 -6.14 5.85
C ASP A 27 -13.15 -6.51 5.21
N LYS A 28 -13.73 -5.62 4.37
CA LYS A 28 -14.99 -5.84 3.66
C LYS A 28 -14.78 -6.25 2.19
N ASP A 29 -13.54 -6.56 1.79
CA ASP A 29 -13.12 -6.83 0.42
C ASP A 29 -13.42 -5.70 -0.58
N LYS A 30 -13.71 -4.49 -0.08
CA LYS A 30 -13.96 -3.31 -0.93
C LYS A 30 -12.67 -2.64 -1.38
N LEU A 31 -11.60 -2.79 -0.60
CA LEU A 31 -10.25 -2.40 -0.99
C LEU A 31 -9.53 -3.64 -1.52
N ASN A 32 -9.85 -4.03 -2.75
CA ASN A 32 -9.23 -5.21 -3.35
C ASN A 32 -7.80 -4.87 -3.78
N ILE A 33 -6.83 -5.30 -2.97
CA ILE A 33 -5.42 -5.30 -3.37
C ILE A 33 -5.10 -6.67 -3.94
N ASP A 34 -5.80 -7.04 -5.02
CA ASP A 34 -5.47 -8.22 -5.81
C ASP A 34 -4.36 -7.84 -6.79
N ASN A 35 -3.13 -7.81 -6.26
CA ASN A 35 -1.95 -7.56 -7.05
C ASN A 35 -0.88 -8.59 -6.66
N PRO A 36 -0.28 -9.31 -7.63
CA PRO A 36 0.66 -10.39 -7.35
C PRO A 36 1.91 -9.91 -6.60
N HIS A 37 2.23 -8.62 -6.67
CA HIS A 37 3.40 -8.03 -6.04
C HIS A 37 3.17 -7.54 -4.61
N ILE A 38 1.91 -7.56 -4.13
CA ILE A 38 1.58 -7.17 -2.76
C ILE A 38 1.37 -8.42 -1.92
N GLY A 39 2.26 -8.61 -0.94
CA GLY A 39 2.14 -9.67 0.05
C GLY A 39 1.28 -9.23 1.23
N GLU A 40 1.86 -9.27 2.43
CA GLU A 40 1.15 -8.92 3.66
C GLU A 40 0.78 -7.44 3.72
N VAL A 41 -0.39 -7.14 4.28
CA VAL A 41 -0.85 -5.79 4.59
C VAL A 41 -1.05 -5.65 6.09
N VAL A 42 -0.26 -4.79 6.73
CA VAL A 42 -0.26 -4.62 8.19
C VAL A 42 -0.81 -3.25 8.57
N PHE A 43 -1.77 -3.23 9.49
CA PHE A 43 -2.36 -2.01 10.02
C PHE A 43 -1.85 -1.70 11.42
N THR A 44 -1.58 -0.43 11.69
CA THR A 44 -1.40 0.11 13.04
C THR A 44 -2.45 1.18 13.32
N LYS A 45 -2.32 1.90 14.45
CA LYS A 45 -3.22 3.02 14.79
C LYS A 45 -3.23 4.12 13.72
N ASN A 46 -2.08 4.39 13.11
CA ASN A 46 -1.87 5.55 12.23
C ASN A 46 -1.21 5.19 10.90
N THR A 47 -0.98 3.91 10.63
CA THR A 47 -0.35 3.47 9.39
C THR A 47 -1.01 2.23 8.81
N VAL A 48 -0.85 2.07 7.50
CA VAL A 48 -0.97 0.81 6.78
C VAL A 48 0.33 0.59 6.00
N SER A 49 0.86 -0.64 6.07
CA SER A 49 2.11 -1.04 5.44
C SER A 49 1.86 -2.20 4.49
N PHE A 50 2.44 -2.11 3.29
CA PHE A 50 2.33 -3.09 2.21
C PHE A 50 3.70 -3.71 1.99
N TYR A 51 3.78 -5.02 2.18
CA TYR A 51 4.99 -5.79 1.93
C TYR A 51 5.05 -6.21 0.47
N TYR A 52 6.25 -6.20 -0.11
CA TYR A 52 6.51 -6.65 -1.47
C TYR A 52 7.93 -7.22 -1.57
N ASP A 53 8.20 -8.04 -2.58
CA ASP A 53 9.57 -8.42 -2.91
C ASP A 53 10.15 -7.52 -4.01
N PRO A 54 11.16 -6.69 -3.71
CA PRO A 54 11.74 -5.78 -4.70
C PRO A 54 12.39 -6.52 -5.88
N ILE A 55 13.00 -7.69 -5.67
CA ILE A 55 13.63 -8.45 -6.75
C ILE A 55 12.56 -8.95 -7.72
N GLU A 56 11.48 -9.52 -7.18
CA GLU A 56 10.35 -9.99 -7.98
C GLU A 56 9.74 -8.85 -8.83
N VAL A 57 9.52 -7.68 -8.23
CA VAL A 57 8.99 -6.51 -8.96
C VAL A 57 9.97 -6.03 -10.03
N MET A 58 11.27 -5.94 -9.71
CA MET A 58 12.29 -5.51 -10.67
C MET A 58 12.35 -6.45 -11.88
N GLU A 59 12.32 -7.76 -11.65
CA GLU A 59 12.41 -8.77 -12.71
C GLU A 59 11.13 -8.84 -13.56
N ASN A 60 9.95 -8.82 -12.94
CA ASN A 60 8.68 -8.98 -13.66
C ASN A 60 8.23 -7.69 -14.36
N GLU A 61 8.49 -6.52 -13.76
CA GLU A 61 8.00 -5.23 -14.25
C GLU A 61 9.10 -4.43 -14.98
N ASN A 62 10.30 -5.01 -15.14
CA ASN A 62 11.45 -4.41 -15.80
C ASN A 62 11.73 -2.97 -15.29
N THR A 63 11.78 -2.83 -13.97
CA THR A 63 12.00 -1.55 -13.28
C THR A 63 13.26 -1.60 -12.42
N ILE A 64 13.92 -0.45 -12.27
CA ILE A 64 15.00 -0.26 -11.28
C ILE A 64 14.50 0.42 -9.99
N GLU A 65 13.22 0.82 -9.96
CA GLU A 65 12.57 1.49 -8.84
C GLU A 65 11.31 0.73 -8.40
N PRO A 66 11.46 -0.44 -7.74
CA PRO A 66 10.31 -1.26 -7.37
C PRO A 66 9.39 -0.55 -6.36
N ALA A 67 9.95 0.29 -5.48
CA ALA A 67 9.16 1.10 -4.56
C ALA A 67 8.20 2.05 -5.28
N SER A 68 8.68 2.75 -6.32
CA SER A 68 7.86 3.66 -7.14
C SER A 68 6.71 2.90 -7.81
N TYR A 69 6.98 1.70 -8.31
CA TYR A 69 5.97 0.83 -8.91
C TYR A 69 4.89 0.44 -7.90
N ILE A 70 5.28 -0.03 -6.71
CA ILE A 70 4.33 -0.42 -5.65
C ILE A 70 3.49 0.78 -5.18
N ILE A 71 4.10 1.96 -5.02
CA ILE A 71 3.38 3.20 -4.71
C ILE A 71 2.31 3.50 -5.77
N SER A 72 2.61 3.27 -7.05
CA SER A 72 1.66 3.50 -8.14
C SER A 72 0.42 2.60 -8.07
N ILE A 73 0.56 1.40 -7.49
CA ILE A 73 -0.55 0.45 -7.28
C ILE A 73 -1.39 0.86 -6.07
N VAL A 74 -0.74 1.11 -4.93
CA VAL A 74 -1.48 1.29 -3.66
C VAL A 74 -2.07 2.69 -3.50
N LYS A 75 -1.44 3.71 -4.11
CA LYS A 75 -1.85 5.11 -3.93
C LYS A 75 -3.28 5.38 -4.44
N PRO A 76 -3.69 4.98 -5.66
CA PRO A 76 -5.06 5.20 -6.13
C PRO A 76 -6.11 4.54 -5.23
N LEU A 77 -5.81 3.35 -4.71
CA LEU A 77 -6.69 2.63 -3.78
C LEU A 77 -6.86 3.43 -2.48
N LEU A 78 -5.76 3.89 -1.89
CA LEU A 78 -5.76 4.71 -0.67
C LEU A 78 -6.47 6.06 -0.88
N ASP A 79 -6.26 6.71 -2.02
CA ASP A 79 -6.90 7.99 -2.37
C ASP A 79 -8.43 7.83 -2.50
N SER A 80 -8.90 6.69 -3.02
CA SER A 80 -10.34 6.41 -3.20
C SER A 80 -11.11 6.28 -1.87
N VAL A 81 -10.43 5.86 -0.79
CA VAL A 81 -11.07 5.61 0.52
C VAL A 81 -10.69 6.62 1.59
N SER A 82 -9.63 7.39 1.40
CA SER A 82 -9.26 8.50 2.28
C SER A 82 -10.15 9.74 2.06
N GLY A 83 -11.07 9.69 1.09
CA GLY A 83 -12.09 10.70 0.89
C GLY A 83 -11.57 11.95 0.19
N GLY A 84 -10.65 11.77 -0.77
CA GLY A 84 -10.19 12.77 -1.73
C GLY A 84 -10.15 14.21 -1.22
N LYS A 85 -8.99 14.68 -0.79
CA LYS A 85 -8.77 16.13 -0.71
C LYS A 85 -8.82 16.75 -2.10
#